data_AF-A0A246K5U0-F1
#
_entry.id   AF-A0A246K5U0-F1
#
_cell.length_a   1.000
_cell.length_b   1.000
_cell.length_c   1.000
_cell.angle_alpha   90.00
_cell.angle_beta   90.00
_cell.angle_gamma   90.00
#
_symmetry.space_group_name_H-M   'P 1'
#
loop_
_entity.id
_entity.type
_entity.pdbx_description
1 polymer ?
#
loop_
_entity_poly.entity_id
_entity_poly.type
_entity_poly.pdbx_seq_one_letter_code
_entity_poly.pdbx_strand_id
1 'polypeptide(L)'
;MISHIYRSASLIAVSAALAVNPALAANLNWNGTTVDWGDGTNWGGTAPTSIDNVRITEQGNDPVLDGTAGVAGTINISSNAGNGSAIEPLLTLRNGATMTSGSTVLGLSVDQQGAANVSGATTRWTSTDFNVGNGGSGTLTLFDSATINTGSLAIGGTSGASGIVTVATLGK
;
A
#
# COMPACT_ATOMS: atom_id res chain seq x y z
N MET A 1 4.47 16.73 77.56
CA MET A 1 3.78 15.41 77.59
C MET A 1 2.67 15.48 76.55
N ILE A 2 2.45 14.42 75.78
CA ILE A 2 1.60 14.29 74.55
C ILE A 2 2.37 14.68 73.27
N SER A 3 2.40 13.92 72.16
CA SER A 3 2.20 12.52 71.78
C SER A 3 2.49 12.46 70.27
N HIS A 4 3.09 11.36 69.79
CA HIS A 4 3.43 11.06 68.39
C HIS A 4 2.27 11.21 67.40
N ILE A 5 2.58 11.32 66.10
CA ILE A 5 2.16 10.38 65.04
C ILE A 5 2.98 10.65 63.76
N TYR A 6 3.76 9.65 63.32
CA TYR A 6 4.27 9.54 61.96
C TYR A 6 3.13 9.02 61.07
N ARG A 7 2.80 9.71 59.96
CA ARG A 7 1.96 9.13 58.90
C ARG A 7 2.82 8.82 57.69
N SER A 8 3.17 7.54 57.55
CA SER A 8 3.69 6.98 56.32
C SER A 8 2.65 7.12 55.22
N ALA A 9 2.97 7.82 54.14
CA ALA A 9 2.18 7.82 52.92
C ALA A 9 2.70 6.69 52.02
N SER A 10 1.99 5.56 51.97
CA SER A 10 2.25 4.52 50.98
C SER A 10 1.76 5.01 49.61
N LEU A 11 2.68 5.23 48.67
CA LEU A 11 2.32 5.37 47.26
C LEU A 11 1.96 3.99 46.72
N ILE A 12 0.70 3.80 46.34
CA ILE A 12 0.29 2.67 45.49
C ILE A 12 0.68 3.05 44.06
N ALA A 13 1.70 2.40 43.51
CA ALA A 13 1.97 2.46 42.08
C ALA A 13 0.89 1.64 41.37
N VAL A 14 -0.07 2.32 40.75
CA VAL A 14 -0.99 1.68 39.80
C VAL A 14 -0.24 1.51 38.49
N SER A 15 0.27 0.31 38.24
CA SER A 15 0.77 -0.07 36.92
C SER A 15 -0.44 -0.28 36.01
N ALA A 16 -0.70 0.68 35.12
CA ALA A 16 -1.64 0.50 34.02
C ALA A 16 -1.03 -0.51 33.03
N ALA A 17 -1.60 -1.71 32.96
CA ALA A 17 -1.29 -2.63 31.87
C ALA A 17 -1.92 -2.05 30.59
N LEU A 18 -1.08 -1.63 29.63
CA LEU A 18 -1.53 -1.38 28.26
C LEU A 18 -1.94 -2.74 27.68
N ALA A 19 -3.25 -2.97 27.52
CA ALA A 19 -3.73 -4.05 26.67
C ALA A 19 -3.29 -3.74 25.24
N VAL A 20 -2.32 -4.51 24.71
CA VAL A 20 -1.99 -4.49 23.28
C VAL A 20 -3.15 -5.20 22.58
N ASN A 21 -4.19 -4.45 22.22
CA ASN A 21 -5.17 -4.96 21.28
C ASN A 21 -4.42 -5.23 19.97
N PRO A 22 -4.46 -6.45 19.41
CA PRO A 22 -3.93 -6.68 18.08
C PRO A 22 -4.66 -5.71 17.15
N ALA A 23 -3.91 -4.90 16.42
CA ALA A 23 -4.50 -4.05 15.41
C ALA A 23 -5.27 -4.95 14.43
N LEU A 24 -6.55 -4.66 14.22
CA LEU A 24 -7.35 -5.34 13.21
C LEU A 24 -6.98 -4.76 11.85
N ALA A 25 -6.94 -5.61 10.82
CA ALA A 25 -6.78 -5.17 9.45
C ALA A 25 -7.89 -4.17 9.09
N ALA A 26 -7.53 -2.94 8.74
CA ALA A 26 -8.47 -1.97 8.20
C ALA A 26 -8.61 -2.16 6.68
N ASN A 27 -9.79 -1.84 6.15
CA ASN A 27 -9.96 -1.66 4.71
C ASN A 27 -9.89 -0.16 4.42
N LEU A 28 -8.81 0.28 3.78
CA LEU A 28 -8.51 1.68 3.54
C LEU A 28 -8.68 1.98 2.06
N ASN A 29 -9.63 2.86 1.73
CA ASN A 29 -9.75 3.38 0.37
C ASN A 29 -8.87 4.62 0.25
N TRP A 30 -8.07 4.69 -0.81
CA TRP A 30 -7.40 5.92 -1.18
C TRP A 30 -8.46 6.98 -1.53
N ASN A 31 -8.37 8.17 -0.92
CA ASN A 31 -9.26 9.32 -1.16
C ASN A 31 -8.47 10.57 -1.55
N GLY A 32 -7.27 10.39 -2.10
CA GLY A 32 -6.20 11.39 -2.17
C GLY A 32 -6.63 12.81 -2.49
N THR A 33 -6.55 13.69 -1.49
CA THR A 33 -6.58 15.15 -1.71
C THR A 33 -5.20 15.65 -2.14
N THR A 34 -4.17 14.93 -1.72
CA THR A 34 -2.79 15.01 -2.22
C THR A 34 -2.42 13.67 -2.85
N VAL A 35 -1.20 13.59 -3.40
CA VAL A 35 -0.66 12.34 -3.96
C VAL A 35 0.18 11.55 -2.95
N ASP A 36 0.43 12.07 -1.75
CA ASP A 36 1.38 11.45 -0.81
C ASP A 36 0.77 10.22 -0.12
N TRP A 37 1.32 9.03 -0.39
CA TRP A 37 0.93 7.78 0.28
C TRP A 37 1.01 7.89 1.81
N GLY A 38 2.04 8.58 2.34
CA GLY A 38 2.31 8.66 3.77
C GLY A 38 1.37 9.60 4.52
N ASP A 39 0.61 10.43 3.81
CA ASP A 39 -0.39 11.29 4.41
C ASP A 39 -1.63 10.48 4.79
N GLY A 40 -1.77 10.20 6.09
CA GLY A 40 -2.89 9.45 6.63
C GLY A 40 -4.26 10.06 6.31
N THR A 41 -4.35 11.36 6.03
CA THR A 41 -5.61 12.01 5.67
C THR A 41 -6.14 11.51 4.32
N ASN A 42 -5.26 11.07 3.41
CA ASN A 42 -5.65 10.41 2.16
C ASN A 42 -6.28 9.03 2.37
N TRP A 43 -6.16 8.46 3.57
CA TRP A 43 -6.72 7.17 3.97
C TRP A 43 -7.86 7.29 5.00
N GLY A 44 -8.30 8.53 5.28
CA GLY A 44 -9.35 8.81 6.27
C GLY A 44 -8.86 8.79 7.72
N GLY A 45 -7.54 8.85 7.96
CA GLY A 45 -6.97 8.88 9.30
C GLY A 45 -5.46 8.72 9.32
N THR A 46 -4.98 7.50 9.51
CA THR A 46 -3.55 7.15 9.54
C THR A 46 -3.13 6.46 8.25
N ALA A 47 -1.85 6.60 7.89
CA ALA A 47 -1.30 5.86 6.76
C ALA A 47 -1.40 4.34 6.99
N PRO A 48 -1.49 3.53 5.91
CA PRO A 48 -1.61 2.09 6.00
C PRO A 48 -0.43 1.43 6.72
N THR A 49 -0.72 0.31 7.37
CA THR A 49 0.22 -0.59 8.05
C THR A 49 0.27 -1.94 7.34
N SER A 50 1.22 -2.81 7.73
CA SER A 50 1.44 -4.12 7.10
C SER A 50 0.28 -5.12 7.21
N ILE A 51 -0.79 -4.78 7.92
CA ILE A 51 -1.99 -5.62 8.05
C ILE A 51 -3.18 -5.05 7.28
N ASP A 52 -3.10 -3.82 6.79
CA ASP A 52 -4.24 -3.14 6.17
C ASP A 52 -4.44 -3.57 4.73
N ASN A 53 -5.70 -3.68 4.32
CA ASN A 53 -6.08 -3.89 2.94
C ASN A 53 -6.36 -2.53 2.31
N VAL A 54 -5.47 -2.07 1.45
CA VAL A 54 -5.65 -0.81 0.76
C VAL A 54 -6.29 -1.02 -0.61
N ARG A 55 -7.17 -0.09 -0.97
CA ARG A 55 -7.82 -0.05 -2.27
C ARG A 55 -7.57 1.28 -2.94
N ILE A 56 -6.96 1.23 -4.12
CA ILE A 56 -6.73 2.37 -4.98
C ILE A 56 -7.69 2.24 -6.14
N THR A 57 -8.64 3.15 -6.19
CA THR A 57 -9.62 3.29 -7.27
C THR A 57 -9.42 4.64 -7.94
N GLU A 58 -9.94 4.79 -9.15
CA GLU A 58 -9.81 6.03 -9.94
C GLU A 58 -10.26 7.26 -9.15
N GLN A 59 -9.35 8.21 -8.92
CA GLN A 59 -9.67 9.50 -8.30
C GLN A 59 -8.91 10.70 -8.91
N GLY A 60 -8.11 10.52 -9.97
CA GLY A 60 -7.37 11.59 -10.64
C GLY A 60 -6.15 12.12 -9.86
N ASN A 61 -6.04 11.84 -8.56
CA ASN A 61 -4.86 12.05 -7.71
C ASN A 61 -4.33 10.70 -7.24
N ASP A 62 -3.72 9.97 -8.14
CA ASP A 62 -3.18 8.64 -7.82
C ASP A 62 -2.03 8.72 -6.79
N PRO A 63 -1.92 7.74 -5.87
CA PRO A 63 -0.90 7.72 -4.85
C PRO A 63 0.52 7.62 -5.42
N VAL A 64 1.43 8.32 -4.76
CA VAL A 64 2.85 8.42 -5.06
C VAL A 64 3.66 8.16 -3.79
N LEU A 65 4.66 7.29 -3.91
CA LEU A 65 5.80 7.24 -3.01
C LEU A 65 7.01 7.86 -3.70
N ASP A 66 7.57 8.89 -3.08
CA ASP A 66 8.65 9.70 -3.64
C ASP A 66 9.81 9.75 -2.65
N GLY A 67 10.73 8.79 -2.76
CA GLY A 67 11.82 8.61 -1.78
C GLY A 67 11.35 8.23 -0.36
N THR A 68 10.09 7.84 -0.20
CA THR A 68 9.48 7.46 1.08
C THR A 68 9.20 5.96 1.15
N ALA A 69 8.90 5.47 2.36
CA ALA A 69 8.51 4.09 2.60
C ALA A 69 6.99 3.94 2.73
N GLY A 70 6.45 2.90 2.12
CA GLY A 70 5.06 2.46 2.27
C GLY A 70 4.97 1.01 2.70
N VAL A 71 3.89 0.69 3.40
CA VAL A 71 3.55 -0.66 3.82
C VAL A 71 2.06 -0.90 3.64
N ALA A 72 1.69 -2.14 3.33
CA ALA A 72 0.30 -2.60 3.33
C ALA A 72 0.26 -4.12 3.57
N GLY A 73 -0.86 -4.64 4.05
CA GLY A 73 -1.12 -6.09 4.01
C GLY A 73 -1.47 -6.51 2.59
N THR A 74 -2.51 -5.89 2.03
CA THR A 74 -2.94 -6.11 0.64
C THR A 74 -3.01 -4.79 -0.10
N ILE A 75 -2.55 -4.76 -1.35
CA ILE A 75 -2.71 -3.63 -2.26
C ILE A 75 -3.58 -4.07 -3.43
N ASN A 76 -4.76 -3.45 -3.56
CA ASN A 76 -5.63 -3.64 -4.71
C ASN A 76 -5.72 -2.34 -5.51
N ILE A 77 -5.20 -2.35 -6.73
CA ILE A 77 -5.29 -1.24 -7.67
C ILE A 77 -6.22 -1.70 -8.79
N SER A 78 -7.48 -1.24 -8.74
CA SER A 78 -8.52 -1.72 -9.66
C SER A 78 -9.73 -0.79 -9.73
N SER A 79 -10.23 -0.56 -10.94
CA SER A 79 -11.47 0.15 -11.24
C SER A 79 -12.14 -0.42 -12.50
N ASN A 80 -13.43 -0.14 -12.71
CA ASN A 80 -14.14 -0.67 -13.87
C ASN A 80 -13.82 0.14 -15.14
N ALA A 81 -13.32 -0.53 -16.18
CA ALA A 81 -12.95 0.03 -17.49
C ALA A 81 -14.09 0.75 -18.24
N GLY A 82 -15.35 0.47 -17.86
CA GLY A 82 -16.56 0.91 -18.57
C GLY A 82 -17.23 2.19 -18.06
N ASN A 83 -16.63 2.92 -17.10
CA ASN A 83 -17.24 4.13 -16.54
C ASN A 83 -16.98 5.40 -17.38
N GLY A 84 -16.33 5.28 -18.55
CA GLY A 84 -15.98 6.42 -19.40
C GLY A 84 -14.78 7.24 -18.90
N SER A 85 -14.07 6.75 -17.87
CA SER A 85 -12.82 7.33 -17.39
C SER A 85 -11.65 6.85 -18.26
N ALA A 86 -10.92 7.80 -18.84
CA ALA A 86 -9.70 7.50 -19.60
C ALA A 86 -8.48 7.25 -18.68
N ILE A 87 -8.67 7.27 -17.36
CA ILE A 87 -7.59 7.23 -16.37
C ILE A 87 -7.70 5.90 -15.62
N GLU A 88 -6.71 5.03 -15.79
CA GLU A 88 -6.57 3.81 -15.00
C GLU A 88 -6.02 4.18 -13.61
N PRO A 89 -6.48 3.54 -12.52
CA PRO A 89 -5.95 3.80 -11.19
C PRO A 89 -4.48 3.39 -11.17
N LEU A 90 -3.65 4.28 -10.64
CA LEU A 90 -2.21 4.15 -10.70
C LEU A 90 -1.60 4.18 -9.30
N LEU A 91 -0.54 3.41 -9.08
CA LEU A 91 0.38 3.62 -7.97
C LEU A 91 1.77 3.91 -8.52
N THR A 92 2.37 5.02 -8.12
CA THR A 92 3.72 5.39 -8.54
C THR A 92 4.73 5.28 -7.40
N LEU A 93 5.83 4.58 -7.63
CA LEU A 93 6.99 4.53 -6.74
C LEU A 93 8.19 5.11 -7.50
N ARG A 94 8.86 6.11 -6.92
CA ARG A 94 10.02 6.75 -7.54
C ARG A 94 11.05 7.26 -6.54
N ASN A 95 12.20 7.69 -7.07
CA ASN A 95 13.24 8.41 -6.33
C ASN A 95 13.75 7.68 -5.08
N GLY A 96 13.88 6.34 -5.16
CA GLY A 96 14.35 5.53 -4.03
C GLY A 96 13.25 5.12 -3.05
N ALA A 97 11.98 5.25 -3.44
CA ALA A 97 10.87 4.77 -2.64
C ALA A 97 10.94 3.26 -2.37
N THR A 98 10.45 2.85 -1.19
CA THR A 98 10.35 1.44 -0.81
C THR A 98 8.92 1.06 -0.47
N MET A 99 8.39 -0.02 -1.04
CA MET A 99 7.08 -0.58 -0.68
C MET A 99 7.22 -2.00 -0.16
N THR A 100 6.50 -2.33 0.91
CA THR A 100 6.35 -3.71 1.39
C THR A 100 4.87 -4.08 1.44
N SER A 101 4.51 -5.19 0.79
CA SER A 101 3.15 -5.71 0.79
C SER A 101 3.11 -7.21 1.07
N GLY A 102 1.99 -7.71 1.62
CA GLY A 102 1.69 -9.14 1.60
C GLY A 102 1.28 -9.57 0.19
N SER A 103 0.19 -9.01 -0.33
CA SER A 103 -0.29 -9.30 -1.68
C SER A 103 -0.54 -8.03 -2.47
N THR A 104 -0.19 -8.03 -3.76
CA THR A 104 -0.49 -6.95 -4.70
C THR A 104 -1.29 -7.47 -5.88
N VAL A 105 -2.36 -6.75 -6.24
CA VAL A 105 -3.19 -7.06 -7.40
C VAL A 105 -3.44 -5.81 -8.24
N LEU A 106 -3.12 -5.89 -9.53
CA LEU A 106 -3.47 -4.93 -10.57
C LEU A 106 -4.55 -5.56 -11.45
N GLY A 107 -5.73 -4.96 -11.55
CA GLY A 107 -6.85 -5.54 -12.32
C GLY A 107 -7.41 -6.83 -11.68
N LEU A 108 -8.14 -6.69 -10.58
CA LEU A 108 -8.62 -7.78 -9.74
C LEU A 108 -9.68 -8.65 -10.41
N SER A 109 -10.70 -8.06 -11.02
CA SER A 109 -11.87 -8.78 -11.55
C SER A 109 -12.14 -8.47 -13.00
N VAL A 110 -13.05 -9.23 -13.61
CA VAL A 110 -13.52 -8.99 -14.99
C VAL A 110 -13.89 -7.52 -15.18
N ASP A 111 -13.52 -6.97 -16.33
CA ASP A 111 -13.70 -5.57 -16.70
C ASP A 111 -13.03 -4.54 -15.77
N GLN A 112 -12.14 -4.98 -14.86
CA GLN A 112 -11.36 -4.08 -14.03
C GLN A 112 -9.96 -3.85 -14.59
N GLN A 113 -9.48 -2.62 -14.46
CA GLN A 113 -8.14 -2.21 -14.86
C GLN A 113 -7.37 -1.60 -13.69
N GLY A 114 -6.05 -1.74 -13.69
CA GLY A 114 -5.18 -1.06 -12.74
C GLY A 114 -3.72 -1.09 -13.15
N ALA A 115 -2.98 -0.08 -12.71
CA ALA A 115 -1.61 0.15 -13.13
C ALA A 115 -0.65 0.44 -11.97
N ALA A 116 0.63 0.12 -12.18
CA ALA A 116 1.70 0.55 -11.30
C ALA A 116 2.95 0.95 -12.10
N ASN A 117 3.57 2.06 -11.68
CA ASN A 117 4.83 2.55 -12.23
C ASN A 117 5.90 2.56 -11.14
N VAL A 118 7.02 1.89 -11.37
CA VAL A 118 8.14 1.79 -10.42
C VAL A 118 9.41 2.24 -11.14
N SER A 119 10.02 3.33 -10.71
CA SER A 119 11.19 3.91 -11.39
C SER A 119 12.29 4.36 -10.44
N GLY A 120 13.53 4.30 -10.92
CA GLY A 120 14.73 4.75 -10.20
C GLY A 120 15.53 3.61 -9.59
N ALA A 121 16.86 3.72 -9.67
CA ALA A 121 17.79 2.61 -9.42
C ALA A 121 17.76 2.03 -8.00
N THR A 122 17.29 2.82 -7.04
CA THR A 122 17.17 2.42 -5.63
C THR A 122 15.72 2.18 -5.21
N THR A 123 14.76 2.34 -6.12
CA THR A 123 13.33 2.12 -5.84
C THR A 123 13.06 0.62 -5.80
N ARG A 124 12.35 0.18 -4.75
CA ARG A 124 12.12 -1.25 -4.50
C ARG A 124 10.71 -1.53 -3.99
N TRP A 125 10.09 -2.58 -4.52
CA TRP A 125 8.84 -3.11 -3.99
C TRP A 125 9.03 -4.58 -3.64
N THR A 126 8.84 -4.92 -2.37
CA THR A 126 8.81 -6.31 -1.90
C THR A 126 7.37 -6.74 -1.65
N SER A 127 6.93 -7.83 -2.28
CA SER A 127 5.61 -8.43 -2.04
C SER A 127 5.75 -9.92 -1.77
N THR A 128 4.83 -10.57 -1.06
CA THR A 128 4.79 -12.04 -1.03
C THR A 128 4.25 -12.56 -2.36
N ASP A 129 3.12 -12.01 -2.79
CA ASP A 129 2.46 -12.34 -4.06
C ASP A 129 2.23 -11.07 -4.89
N PHE A 130 2.38 -11.19 -6.21
CA PHE A 130 2.14 -10.09 -7.14
C PHE A 130 1.32 -10.60 -8.33
N ASN A 131 0.17 -9.99 -8.59
CA ASN A 131 -0.71 -10.34 -9.71
C ASN A 131 -0.89 -9.15 -10.64
N VAL A 132 -0.56 -9.33 -11.91
CA VAL A 132 -0.74 -8.34 -12.97
C VAL A 132 -1.80 -8.87 -13.93
N GLY A 133 -3.02 -8.34 -13.83
CA GLY A 133 -4.20 -8.85 -14.51
C GLY A 133 -4.66 -10.16 -13.89
N ASN A 134 -5.22 -10.12 -12.68
CA ASN A 134 -5.69 -11.34 -12.00
C ASN A 134 -6.97 -11.87 -12.65
N GLY A 135 -8.04 -11.06 -12.61
CA GLY A 135 -9.31 -11.31 -13.30
C GLY A 135 -9.60 -10.32 -14.42
N GLY A 136 -8.90 -9.18 -14.44
CA GLY A 136 -9.07 -8.10 -15.40
C GLY A 136 -7.77 -7.76 -16.13
N SER A 137 -7.59 -6.48 -16.41
CA SER A 137 -6.41 -5.91 -17.07
C SER A 137 -5.46 -5.29 -16.05
N GLY A 138 -4.20 -5.74 -16.03
CA GLY A 138 -3.18 -5.14 -15.18
C GLY A 138 -1.97 -4.68 -15.98
N THR A 139 -1.45 -3.50 -15.66
CA THR A 139 -0.23 -2.96 -16.28
C THR A 139 0.80 -2.64 -15.22
N LEU A 140 1.99 -3.22 -15.34
CA LEU A 140 3.11 -2.96 -14.47
C LEU A 140 4.31 -2.49 -15.28
N THR A 141 4.86 -1.33 -14.91
CA THR A 141 6.04 -0.78 -15.60
C THR A 141 7.19 -0.57 -14.62
N LEU A 142 8.36 -1.11 -14.95
CA LEU A 142 9.60 -0.95 -14.21
C LEU A 142 10.62 -0.20 -15.09
N PHE A 143 11.17 0.89 -14.56
CA PHE A 143 12.18 1.71 -15.22
C PHE A 143 13.44 1.89 -14.37
N ASP A 144 14.55 2.20 -15.05
CA ASP A 144 15.79 2.70 -14.45
C ASP A 144 16.32 1.84 -13.32
N SER A 145 16.41 0.53 -13.55
CA SER A 145 16.90 -0.47 -12.58
C SER A 145 16.06 -0.61 -11.31
N ALA A 146 14.85 -0.05 -11.27
CA ALA A 146 13.88 -0.35 -10.21
C ALA A 146 13.63 -1.86 -10.11
N THR A 147 13.38 -2.34 -8.89
CA THR A 147 13.24 -3.78 -8.66
C THR A 147 11.95 -4.12 -7.93
N ILE A 148 11.32 -5.21 -8.37
CA ILE A 148 10.28 -5.90 -7.62
C ILE A 148 10.84 -7.24 -7.14
N ASN A 149 10.69 -7.51 -5.85
CA ASN A 149 11.05 -8.78 -5.24
C ASN A 149 9.76 -9.45 -4.77
N THR A 150 9.40 -10.60 -5.36
CA THR A 150 8.18 -11.33 -4.99
C THR A 150 8.42 -12.82 -4.89
N GLY A 151 7.70 -13.49 -3.99
CA GLY A 151 7.71 -14.94 -3.88
C GLY A 151 6.99 -15.61 -5.05
N SER A 152 5.89 -15.01 -5.50
CA SER A 152 5.13 -15.43 -6.68
C SER A 152 4.73 -14.24 -7.55
N LEU A 153 4.77 -14.44 -8.88
CA LEU A 153 4.30 -13.47 -9.87
C LEU A 153 3.36 -14.18 -10.85
N ALA A 154 2.13 -13.69 -10.97
CA ALA A 154 1.19 -14.10 -12.01
C ALA A 154 0.91 -12.94 -12.96
N ILE A 155 0.92 -13.22 -14.27
CA ILE A 155 0.63 -12.25 -15.35
C ILE A 155 -0.47 -12.86 -16.21
N GLY A 156 -1.66 -12.24 -16.25
CA GLY A 156 -2.85 -12.84 -16.87
C GLY A 156 -3.34 -14.07 -16.09
N GLY A 157 -3.69 -13.88 -14.82
CA GLY A 157 -3.85 -14.96 -13.83
C GLY A 157 -5.05 -15.89 -14.03
N THR A 158 -6.11 -15.44 -14.70
CA THR A 158 -7.31 -16.25 -14.96
C THR A 158 -7.79 -16.14 -16.42
N SER A 159 -8.73 -17.00 -16.81
CA SER A 159 -9.26 -17.05 -18.17
C SER A 159 -9.89 -15.70 -18.56
N GLY A 160 -9.38 -15.09 -19.63
CA GLY A 160 -9.85 -13.79 -20.12
C GLY A 160 -9.16 -12.58 -19.48
N ALA A 161 -8.32 -12.77 -18.46
CA ALA A 161 -7.52 -11.70 -17.88
C ALA A 161 -6.33 -11.33 -18.78
N SER A 162 -5.86 -10.08 -18.69
CA SER A 162 -4.72 -9.56 -19.44
C SER A 162 -3.71 -8.92 -18.50
N GLY A 163 -2.47 -9.38 -18.52
CA GLY A 163 -1.38 -8.80 -17.75
C GLY A 163 -0.26 -8.31 -18.66
N ILE A 164 0.21 -7.09 -18.43
CA ILE A 164 1.37 -6.53 -19.14
C ILE A 164 2.42 -6.12 -18.11
N VAL A 165 3.63 -6.67 -18.25
CA VAL A 165 4.80 -6.25 -17.48
C VAL A 165 5.84 -5.72 -18.45
N THR A 166 6.20 -4.45 -18.29
CA THR A 166 7.25 -3.80 -19.06
C THR A 166 8.45 -3.56 -18.16
N VAL A 167 9.62 -4.06 -18.55
CA VAL A 167 10.90 -3.77 -17.90
C VAL A 167 11.78 -3.08 -18.92
N ALA A 168 12.16 -1.84 -18.64
CA ALA A 168 12.93 -1.02 -19.56
C ALA A 168 13.96 -0.18 -18.83
N THR A 169 14.97 0.24 -19.55
CA THR A 169 15.83 1.36 -19.17
C THR A 169 15.42 2.57 -19.99
N LEU A 170 15.50 3.79 -19.44
CA LEU A 170 15.58 4.95 -20.31
C LEU A 170 16.90 4.83 -21.08
N GLY A 171 16.82 4.69 -22.41
CA GLY A 171 17.99 4.43 -23.23
C GLY A 171 19.11 5.45 -23.00
N LYS A 172 20.17 5.00 -22.32
CA LYS A 172 21.55 5.48 -22.44
C LYS A 172 22.50 4.30 -22.21
#